data_AF-A0A9D5XWL2-F1
#
_entry.id   AF-A0A9D5XWL2-F1
#
_cell.length_a   1.000
_cell.length_b   1.000
_cell.length_c   1.000
_cell.angle_alpha   90.00
_cell.angle_beta   90.00
_cell.angle_gamma   90.00
#
_symmetry.space_group_name_H-M   'P 1'
#
loop_
_entity.id
_entity.type
_entity.pdbx_description
1 polymer ?
#
loop_
_entity_poly.entity_id
_entity_poly.type
_entity_poly.pdbx_seq_one_letter_code
_entity_poly.pdbx_strand_id
1 'polypeptide(L)'
;MGSNSQQALQAFSQGVEMFKEIKEKTGSGQSDTAETQARLLETDARSDAWEAQRKAAAAARENRDQNERERSRERADWGGSNLRMSGSKAVIRDARTLQDMQEEDDVLYEGRRNADAILRQARDRANMLRINGGSAPNRSTLSMGSSIYGPRR
;
A
#
# COMPACT_ATOMS: atom_id res chain seq x y z
N MET A 1 -43.49 49.45 12.41
CA MET A 1 -43.52 48.51 11.28
C MET A 1 -42.33 47.55 11.43
N GLY A 2 -42.57 46.35 11.95
CA GLY A 2 -41.52 45.36 12.29
C GLY A 2 -41.90 43.92 11.93
N SER A 3 -42.83 43.74 11.00
CA SER A 3 -43.41 42.44 10.63
C SER A 3 -42.48 41.58 9.77
N ASN A 4 -41.54 42.18 9.04
CA ASN A 4 -40.72 41.45 8.05
C ASN A 4 -39.55 40.68 8.68
N SER A 5 -38.99 41.17 9.79
CA SER A 5 -37.84 40.51 10.44
C SER A 5 -38.26 39.24 11.20
N GLN A 6 -39.43 39.25 11.83
CA GLN A 6 -39.97 38.07 12.51
C GLN A 6 -40.39 36.98 11.50
N GLN A 7 -41.02 37.35 10.38
CA GLN A 7 -41.35 36.40 9.33
C GLN A 7 -40.10 35.85 8.62
N ALA A 8 -39.07 36.67 8.40
CA ALA A 8 -37.79 36.22 7.83
C ALA A 8 -37.02 35.29 8.78
N LEU A 9 -37.02 35.57 10.09
CA LEU A 9 -36.43 34.70 11.10
C LEU A 9 -37.20 33.37 11.22
N GLN A 10 -38.52 33.41 11.10
CA GLN A 10 -39.36 32.21 11.16
C GLN A 10 -39.19 31.34 9.90
N ALA A 11 -39.13 31.95 8.71
CA ALA A 11 -38.80 31.26 7.47
C ALA A 11 -37.36 30.69 7.46
N PHE A 12 -36.40 31.42 8.06
CA PHE A 12 -35.03 30.93 8.22
C PHE A 12 -34.97 29.75 9.20
N SER A 13 -35.68 29.81 10.33
CA SER A 13 -35.76 28.69 11.28
C SER A 13 -36.39 27.44 10.67
N GLN A 14 -37.46 27.60 9.88
CA GLN A 14 -38.06 26.49 9.14
C GLN A 14 -37.14 25.93 8.05
N GLY A 15 -36.36 26.76 7.36
CA GLY A 15 -35.38 26.31 6.38
C GLY A 15 -34.22 25.52 7.01
N VAL A 16 -33.73 25.96 8.18
CA VAL A 16 -32.67 25.27 8.92
C VAL A 16 -33.17 23.95 9.53
N GLU A 17 -34.40 23.93 10.04
CA GLU A 17 -35.04 22.70 10.54
C GLU A 17 -35.29 21.70 9.41
N MET A 18 -35.83 22.13 8.26
CA MET A 18 -35.96 21.25 7.09
C MET A 18 -34.62 20.73 6.58
N PHE A 19 -33.55 21.53 6.63
CA PHE A 19 -32.22 21.08 6.24
C PHE A 19 -31.65 20.04 7.22
N LYS A 20 -31.88 20.21 8.53
CA LYS A 20 -31.54 19.21 9.54
C LYS A 20 -32.37 17.94 9.38
N GLU A 21 -33.67 18.07 9.13
CA GLU A 21 -34.59 16.93 8.93
C GLU A 21 -34.27 16.15 7.65
N ILE A 22 -33.85 16.83 6.57
CA ILE A 22 -33.36 16.18 5.36
C ILE A 22 -32.00 15.52 5.63
N LYS A 23 -31.09 16.17 6.35
CA LYS A 23 -29.79 15.57 6.72
C LYS A 23 -29.94 14.37 7.68
N GLU A 24 -30.96 14.36 8.52
CA GLU A 24 -31.33 13.23 9.39
C GLU A 24 -32.10 12.13 8.64
N LYS A 25 -33.03 12.47 7.73
CA LYS A 25 -33.75 11.49 6.87
C LYS A 25 -32.87 10.87 5.80
N THR A 26 -31.84 11.59 5.36
CA THR A 26 -30.89 11.14 4.34
C THR A 26 -29.59 10.81 5.07
N GLY A 27 -29.50 9.64 5.70
CA GLY A 27 -28.29 9.14 6.38
C GLY A 27 -27.02 9.02 5.51
N SER A 28 -27.00 9.64 4.31
CA SER A 28 -25.93 9.71 3.32
C SER A 28 -24.77 10.62 3.69
N GLY A 29 -24.95 11.63 4.57
CA GLY A 29 -23.86 12.55 4.92
C GLY A 29 -22.68 11.90 5.65
N GLN A 30 -22.95 10.85 6.44
CA GLN A 30 -21.92 10.09 7.16
C GLN A 30 -21.26 9.01 6.28
N SER A 31 -22.03 8.44 5.35
CA SER A 31 -21.56 7.51 4.32
C SER A 31 -20.57 8.17 3.35
N ASP A 32 -20.89 9.37 2.83
CA ASP A 32 -20.03 10.06 1.85
C ASP A 32 -18.71 10.53 2.45
N THR A 33 -18.72 10.92 3.73
CA THR A 33 -17.51 11.30 4.47
C THR A 33 -16.64 10.08 4.80
N ALA A 34 -17.25 8.95 5.14
CA ALA A 34 -16.52 7.70 5.36
C ALA A 34 -15.89 7.15 4.06
N GLU A 35 -16.60 7.23 2.94
CA GLU A 35 -16.09 6.77 1.64
C GLU A 35 -14.93 7.64 1.13
N THR A 36 -15.02 8.97 1.31
CA THR A 36 -13.92 9.88 0.94
C THR A 36 -12.68 9.65 1.81
N GLN A 37 -12.83 9.47 3.12
CA GLN A 37 -11.71 9.10 4.01
C GLN A 37 -11.10 7.74 3.66
N ALA A 38 -11.93 6.74 3.34
CA ALA A 38 -11.47 5.43 2.90
C ALA A 38 -10.64 5.51 1.60
N ARG A 39 -11.05 6.34 0.64
CA ARG A 39 -10.29 6.55 -0.62
C ARG A 39 -8.98 7.29 -0.41
N LEU A 40 -8.94 8.28 0.47
CA LEU A 40 -7.70 8.96 0.84
C LEU A 40 -6.71 7.98 1.45
N LEU A 41 -7.16 7.16 2.40
CA LEU A 41 -6.34 6.15 3.06
C LEU A 41 -5.79 5.11 2.06
N GLU A 42 -6.60 4.68 1.09
CA GLU A 42 -6.12 3.80 0.01
C GLU A 42 -5.12 4.48 -0.93
N THR A 43 -5.22 5.81 -1.13
CA THR A 43 -4.31 6.57 -1.99
C THR A 43 -2.97 6.80 -1.30
N ASP A 44 -2.99 7.18 -0.02
CA ASP A 44 -1.78 7.33 0.80
C ASP A 44 -1.02 6.01 0.89
N ALA A 45 -1.73 4.91 1.15
CA ALA A 45 -1.12 3.59 1.18
C ALA A 45 -0.52 3.14 -0.16
N ARG A 46 -1.04 3.60 -1.31
CA ARG A 46 -0.41 3.37 -2.61
C ARG A 46 0.90 4.14 -2.74
N SER A 47 0.94 5.37 -2.24
CA SER A 47 2.16 6.17 -2.19
C SER A 47 3.21 5.49 -1.31
N ASP A 48 2.82 5.06 -0.10
CA ASP A 48 3.71 4.38 0.85
C ASP A 48 4.23 3.04 0.29
N ALA A 49 3.34 2.25 -0.34
CA ALA A 49 3.72 0.99 -0.98
C ALA A 49 4.69 1.20 -2.15
N TRP A 50 4.48 2.24 -2.95
CA TRP A 50 5.41 2.62 -4.01
C TRP A 50 6.76 3.07 -3.45
N GLU A 51 6.77 3.85 -2.37
CA GLU A 51 8.00 4.27 -1.71
C GLU A 51 8.77 3.09 -1.12
N ALA A 52 8.08 2.12 -0.52
CA ALA A 52 8.68 0.88 -0.04
C ALA A 52 9.36 0.09 -1.17
N GLN A 53 8.71 -0.05 -2.32
CA GLN A 53 9.31 -0.68 -3.51
C GLN A 53 10.50 0.11 -4.03
N ARG A 54 10.41 1.44 -4.06
CA ARG A 54 11.51 2.31 -4.50
C ARG A 54 12.73 2.19 -3.60
N LYS A 55 12.53 2.16 -2.27
CA LYS A 55 13.61 1.97 -1.29
C LYS A 55 14.27 0.61 -1.45
N ALA A 56 13.48 -0.46 -1.60
CA ALA A 56 14.01 -1.79 -1.83
C ALA A 56 14.80 -1.89 -3.15
N ALA A 57 14.30 -1.27 -4.24
CA ALA A 57 15.01 -1.22 -5.50
C ALA A 57 16.33 -0.42 -5.41
N ALA A 58 16.37 0.64 -4.60
CA ALA A 58 17.61 1.38 -4.35
C ALA A 58 18.62 0.53 -3.55
N ALA A 59 18.17 -0.16 -2.50
CA ALA A 59 19.01 -1.06 -1.71
C ALA A 59 19.55 -2.23 -2.54
N ALA A 60 18.71 -2.84 -3.40
CA ALA A 60 19.13 -3.90 -4.31
C ALA A 60 20.23 -3.43 -5.29
N ARG A 61 20.11 -2.20 -5.82
CA ARG A 61 21.16 -1.60 -6.66
C ARG A 61 22.46 -1.36 -5.88
N GLU A 62 22.34 -0.87 -4.65
CA GLU A 62 23.51 -0.65 -3.80
C GLU A 62 24.24 -1.98 -3.51
N ASN A 63 23.51 -3.04 -3.16
CA ASN A 63 24.07 -4.38 -2.99
C ASN A 63 24.77 -4.87 -4.26
N ARG A 64 24.14 -4.70 -5.43
CA ARG A 64 24.75 -5.08 -6.70
C ARG A 64 26.07 -4.34 -6.94
N ASP A 65 26.11 -3.03 -6.70
CA ASP A 65 27.32 -2.22 -6.88
C ASP A 65 28.43 -2.62 -5.90
N GLN A 66 28.08 -2.95 -4.65
CA GLN A 66 29.02 -3.46 -3.66
C GLN A 66 29.58 -4.83 -4.08
N ASN A 67 28.72 -5.78 -4.45
CA ASN A 67 29.11 -7.12 -4.90
C ASN A 67 29.97 -7.04 -6.17
N GLU A 68 29.68 -6.13 -7.10
CA GLU A 68 30.53 -5.90 -8.27
C GLU A 68 31.91 -5.36 -7.90
N ARG A 69 32.00 -4.42 -6.95
CA ARG A 69 33.29 -3.91 -6.45
C ARG A 69 34.10 -5.02 -5.81
N GLU A 70 33.50 -5.86 -4.97
CA GLU A 70 34.16 -7.00 -4.34
C GLU A 70 34.67 -7.99 -5.38
N ARG A 71 33.81 -8.40 -6.33
CA ARG A 71 34.21 -9.29 -7.44
C ARG A 71 35.32 -8.70 -8.30
N SER A 72 35.34 -7.39 -8.51
CA SER A 72 36.39 -6.74 -9.30
C SER A 72 37.76 -6.85 -8.62
N ARG A 73 37.80 -6.66 -7.29
CA ARG A 73 39.02 -6.80 -6.48
C ARG A 73 39.51 -8.23 -6.47
N GLU A 74 38.62 -9.19 -6.20
CA GLU A 74 38.97 -10.61 -6.22
C GLU A 74 39.49 -11.06 -7.59
N ARG A 75 38.85 -10.62 -8.68
CA ARG A 75 39.31 -10.94 -10.04
C ARG A 75 40.70 -10.36 -10.34
N ALA A 76 41.02 -9.18 -9.81
CA ALA A 76 42.35 -8.57 -9.96
C ALA A 76 43.43 -9.41 -9.23
N ASP A 77 43.18 -9.80 -7.98
CA ASP A 77 44.10 -10.62 -7.18
C ASP A 77 44.35 -11.99 -7.84
N TRP A 78 43.32 -12.57 -8.43
CA TRP A 78 43.40 -13.88 -9.09
C TRP A 78 44.05 -13.79 -10.48
N GLY A 79 43.94 -12.65 -11.14
CA GLY A 79 44.64 -12.35 -12.40
C GLY A 79 46.15 -12.29 -12.22
N GLY A 80 46.63 -11.75 -11.09
CA GLY A 80 48.05 -11.70 -10.77
C GLY A 80 48.69 -13.05 -10.44
N SER A 81 47.89 -14.06 -10.10
CA SER A 81 48.38 -15.36 -9.62
C SER A 81 48.26 -16.51 -10.64
N ASN A 82 47.93 -16.24 -11.93
CA ASN A 82 47.78 -17.24 -13.02
C ASN A 82 46.79 -18.40 -12.76
N LEU A 83 46.05 -18.35 -11.64
CA LEU A 83 45.09 -19.37 -11.20
C LEU A 83 43.69 -19.19 -11.82
N ARG A 84 43.55 -18.23 -12.74
CA ARG A 84 42.27 -17.85 -13.36
C ARG A 84 41.63 -18.97 -14.20
N MET A 85 42.42 -19.95 -14.63
CA MET A 85 42.03 -21.07 -15.51
C MET A 85 41.67 -22.39 -14.78
N SER A 86 41.69 -22.43 -13.44
CA SER A 86 41.35 -23.67 -12.71
C SER A 86 39.84 -23.92 -12.66
N GLY A 87 39.39 -25.11 -13.06
CA GLY A 87 37.97 -25.49 -13.08
C GLY A 87 37.30 -25.47 -11.69
N SER A 88 38.01 -25.82 -10.62
CA SER A 88 37.48 -25.74 -9.25
C SER A 88 37.22 -24.30 -8.80
N LYS A 89 38.01 -23.36 -9.30
CA LYS A 89 37.85 -21.92 -9.08
C LYS A 89 36.71 -21.31 -9.89
N ALA A 90 36.37 -21.90 -11.04
CA ALA A 90 35.18 -21.52 -11.82
C ALA A 90 33.90 -21.84 -11.04
N VAL A 91 33.80 -23.03 -10.43
CA VAL A 91 32.65 -23.42 -9.61
C VAL A 91 32.43 -22.47 -8.43
N ILE A 92 33.50 -22.06 -7.73
CA ILE A 92 33.39 -21.10 -6.63
C ILE A 92 32.88 -19.74 -7.12
N ARG A 93 33.32 -19.29 -8.30
CA ARG A 93 32.85 -18.02 -8.90
C ARG A 93 31.37 -18.08 -9.24
N ASP A 94 30.92 -19.19 -9.81
CA ASP A 94 29.51 -19.37 -10.17
C ASP A 94 28.64 -19.44 -8.91
N ALA A 95 29.08 -20.15 -7.87
CA ALA A 95 28.39 -20.19 -6.58
C ALA A 95 28.23 -18.80 -5.95
N ARG A 96 29.29 -17.98 -5.96
CA ARG A 96 29.24 -16.59 -5.46
C ARG A 96 28.30 -15.72 -6.29
N THR A 97 28.36 -15.84 -7.62
CA THR A 97 27.47 -15.07 -8.50
C THR A 97 26.00 -15.43 -8.26
N LEU A 98 25.70 -16.71 -8.02
CA LEU A 98 24.35 -17.15 -7.65
C LEU A 98 23.92 -16.62 -6.29
N GLN A 99 24.81 -16.61 -5.30
CA GLN A 99 24.52 -16.04 -3.99
C GLN A 99 24.23 -14.54 -4.08
N ASP A 100 25.04 -13.78 -4.83
CA ASP A 100 24.81 -12.35 -5.04
C ASP A 100 23.44 -12.07 -5.66
N MET A 101 23.01 -12.92 -6.61
CA MET A 101 21.68 -12.81 -7.23
C MET A 101 20.56 -13.11 -6.24
N GLN A 102 20.73 -14.14 -5.39
CA GLN A 102 19.76 -14.48 -4.35
C GLN A 102 19.60 -13.34 -3.34
N GLU A 103 20.70 -12.75 -2.88
CA GLU A 103 20.67 -11.62 -1.95
C GLU A 103 19.99 -10.38 -2.56
N GLU A 104 20.19 -10.12 -3.86
CA GLU A 104 19.47 -9.06 -4.56
C GLU A 104 17.96 -9.35 -4.64
N ASP A 105 17.60 -10.57 -5.05
CA ASP A 105 16.22 -11.01 -5.18
C ASP A 105 15.47 -11.01 -3.85
N ASP A 106 16.15 -11.38 -2.75
CA ASP A 106 15.58 -11.36 -1.40
C ASP A 106 15.21 -9.94 -0.98
N VAL A 107 16.08 -8.94 -1.21
CA VAL A 107 15.78 -7.53 -0.90
C VAL A 107 14.60 -7.02 -1.71
N LEU A 108 14.54 -7.36 -3.01
CA LEU A 108 13.42 -6.98 -3.87
C LEU A 108 12.11 -7.66 -3.41
N TYR A 109 12.19 -8.93 -3.03
CA TYR A 109 11.06 -9.70 -2.55
C TYR A 109 10.52 -9.16 -1.22
N GLU A 110 11.39 -8.83 -0.27
CA GLU A 110 11.02 -8.19 0.99
C GLU A 110 10.34 -6.83 0.75
N GLY A 111 10.89 -6.02 -0.15
CA GLY A 111 10.28 -4.76 -0.56
C GLY A 111 8.87 -4.93 -1.11
N ARG A 112 8.66 -5.93 -1.97
CA ARG A 112 7.35 -6.28 -2.52
C ARG A 112 6.40 -6.77 -1.43
N ARG A 113 6.86 -7.65 -0.54
CA ARG A 113 6.07 -8.17 0.58
C ARG A 113 5.62 -7.05 1.52
N ASN A 114 6.49 -6.09 1.80
CA ASN A 114 6.17 -4.92 2.61
C ASN A 114 5.13 -4.02 1.93
N ALA A 115 5.29 -3.76 0.63
CA ALA A 115 4.31 -3.01 -0.16
C ALA A 115 2.93 -3.69 -0.16
N ASP A 116 2.89 -5.01 -0.36
CA ASP A 116 1.66 -5.79 -0.30
C ASP A 116 1.01 -5.75 1.10
N ALA A 117 1.81 -5.80 2.16
CA ALA A 117 1.32 -5.69 3.54
C ALA A 117 0.69 -4.32 3.82
N ILE A 118 1.34 -3.23 3.39
CA ILE A 118 0.81 -1.86 3.51
C ILE A 118 -0.54 -1.75 2.79
N LEU A 119 -0.62 -2.22 1.54
CA LEU A 119 -1.85 -2.17 0.76
C LEU A 119 -2.98 -3.00 1.38
N ARG A 120 -2.67 -4.18 1.94
CA ARG A 120 -3.67 -5.03 2.62
C ARG A 120 -4.19 -4.35 3.89
N GLN A 121 -3.28 -3.90 4.76
CA GLN A 121 -3.65 -3.23 6.00
C GLN A 121 -4.49 -1.96 5.74
N ALA A 122 -4.12 -1.20 4.72
CA ALA A 122 -4.86 -0.01 4.32
C ALA A 122 -6.26 -0.35 3.80
N ARG A 123 -6.41 -1.38 2.96
CA ARG A 123 -7.72 -1.86 2.51
C ARG A 123 -8.60 -2.31 3.68
N ASP A 124 -8.04 -3.02 4.65
CA ASP A 124 -8.80 -3.48 5.81
C ASP A 124 -9.30 -2.29 6.64
N ARG A 125 -8.43 -1.29 6.87
CA ARG A 125 -8.82 -0.04 7.55
C ARG A 125 -9.87 0.76 6.76
N ALA A 126 -9.69 0.90 5.45
CA ALA A 126 -10.64 1.58 4.57
C ALA A 126 -12.01 0.88 4.57
N ASN A 127 -12.03 -0.46 4.56
CA ASN A 127 -13.26 -1.23 4.66
C ASN A 127 -13.93 -1.10 6.03
N MET A 128 -13.18 -1.05 7.12
CA MET A 128 -13.72 -0.75 8.44
C MET A 128 -14.35 0.65 8.50
N LEU A 129 -13.72 1.66 7.89
CA LEU A 129 -14.30 3.01 7.79
C LEU A 129 -15.62 3.01 7.01
N ARG A 130 -15.67 2.32 5.86
CA ARG A 130 -16.90 2.18 5.07
C ARG A 130 -18.02 1.52 5.87
N ILE A 131 -17.73 0.38 6.52
CA ILE A 131 -18.70 -0.36 7.34
C ILE A 131 -19.23 0.52 8.48
N ASN A 132 -18.36 1.22 9.20
CA ASN A 132 -18.74 2.13 10.28
C ASN A 132 -19.55 3.35 9.78
N GLY A 133 -19.33 3.76 8.54
CA GLY A 133 -20.09 4.81 7.85
C GLY A 133 -21.42 4.34 7.23
N GLY A 134 -21.80 3.07 7.41
CA GLY A 134 -23.02 2.51 6.84
C GLY A 134 -22.92 2.11 5.36
N SER A 135 -21.71 2.15 4.78
CA SER A 135 -21.42 1.77 3.39
C SER A 135 -20.88 0.35 3.27
N ALA A 136 -21.13 -0.30 2.13
CA ALA A 136 -20.62 -1.65 1.88
C ALA A 136 -19.09 -1.66 1.70
N PRO A 137 -18.37 -2.66 2.22
CA PRO A 137 -16.93 -2.78 2.01
C PRO A 137 -16.62 -3.08 0.54
N ASN A 138 -15.49 -2.55 0.06
CA ASN A 138 -15.05 -2.79 -1.30
C ASN A 138 -14.35 -4.17 -1.34
N ARG A 139 -15.07 -5.18 -1.85
CA ARG A 139 -14.59 -6.57 -1.85
C ARG A 139 -13.66 -6.78 -3.06
N SER A 140 -12.42 -7.18 -2.79
CA SER A 140 -11.55 -7.76 -3.83
C SER A 140 -12.14 -9.12 -4.27
N THR A 141 -12.20 -9.39 -5.57
CA THR A 141 -12.64 -10.68 -6.14
C THR A 141 -11.85 -11.89 -5.60
N LEU A 142 -10.64 -11.66 -5.06
CA LEU A 142 -9.82 -12.68 -4.38
C LEU A 142 -10.28 -13.02 -2.94
N SER A 143 -11.24 -12.28 -2.36
CA SER A 143 -11.85 -12.56 -1.05
C SER A 143 -13.05 -13.52 -1.12
N MET A 144 -13.50 -13.92 -2.33
CA MET A 144 -14.65 -14.82 -2.50
C MET A 144 -14.47 -16.22 -1.87
N GLY A 145 -13.23 -16.63 -1.56
CA GLY A 145 -12.95 -17.87 -0.82
C GLY A 145 -13.34 -17.84 0.67
N SER A 146 -13.69 -16.68 1.23
CA SER A 146 -14.10 -16.55 2.64
C SER A 146 -15.62 -16.58 2.87
N SER A 147 -16.41 -16.90 1.83
CA SER A 147 -17.88 -17.04 1.92
C SER A 147 -18.37 -18.28 2.69
N ILE A 148 -17.55 -18.86 3.59
CA ILE A 148 -17.90 -20.05 4.39
C ILE A 148 -19.14 -19.78 5.27
N TYR A 149 -19.39 -18.52 5.64
CA TYR A 149 -20.60 -18.12 6.36
C TYR A 149 -21.39 -17.07 5.56
N GLY A 150 -21.86 -17.43 4.37
CA GLY A 150 -23.00 -16.71 3.77
C GLY A 150 -24.20 -16.71 4.71
N PRO A 151 -25.12 -15.72 4.62
CA PRO A 151 -26.22 -15.59 5.55
C PRO A 151 -27.10 -16.85 5.49
N ARG A 152 -27.14 -17.60 6.60
CA ARG A 152 -28.17 -18.62 6.80
C ARG A 152 -29.51 -17.87 6.80
N ARG A 153 -30.39 -18.31 5.90
CA ARG A 153 -31.79 -17.90 5.82
C ARG A 153 -32.49 -18.09 7.16
#